data_AF-A0A3L7YN40-F1
#
_entry.id   AF-A0A3L7YN40-F1
#
_cell.length_a   1.000
_cell.length_b   1.000
_cell.length_c   1.000
_cell.angle_alpha   90.00
_cell.angle_beta   90.00
_cell.angle_gamma   90.00
#
_symmetry.space_group_name_H-M   'P 1'
#
loop_
_entity.id
_entity.type
_entity.pdbx_description
1 polymer ?
#
loop_
_entity_poly.entity_id
_entity_poly.type
_entity_poly.pdbx_seq_one_letter_code
_entity_poly.pdbx_strand_id
1 'polypeptide(L)'
;MELDELLESNGPISPSDAGRLIDAGADALDAGDAELALSYFWRAAGTGQLSLAGRAAIGAAEALVRLNRDGEAVELLEGALTSSDREVRFVARRRLAVLYVTAGKLPQALSEYQRAERDAPSDAARAEIAARIGWLTKETGGSSLRSRLAFSRSRSGERERVLPLTMVGVTAVVSVAALASTALLQPLALIKIDAAGGDLLTLEPWRLLTVALVHGSPLHMVFNLFAMDLGARLVQRLYGAQRLLLWYLLGVIAASLASAIWSPLTPSVGASGGVFALFGVALGAEWAHRPLVERGVRAALGQIGGLILINLLFGLGTSAVGGGIDNAAHIGGLVFGLLLGVFIAPTRAESMRSRWSGLAASHSREGAVTLLLSLLLVLIFVNWFSLAQLVDQLPI
;
A
#
# COMPACT_ATOMS: atom_id res chain seq x y z
N MET A 1 0.42 -29.92 -26.74
CA MET A 1 -0.81 -29.11 -26.72
C MET A 1 -0.48 -27.75 -26.14
N GLU A 2 -0.87 -26.73 -26.88
CA GLU A 2 -0.85 -25.34 -26.42
C GLU A 2 -1.91 -25.12 -25.32
N LEU A 3 -1.82 -24.02 -24.58
CA LEU A 3 -2.74 -23.71 -23.47
C LEU A 3 -4.19 -23.58 -23.93
N ASP A 4 -4.42 -22.98 -25.09
CA ASP A 4 -5.77 -22.81 -25.66
C ASP A 4 -6.37 -24.17 -26.05
N GLU A 5 -5.57 -25.06 -26.64
CA GLU A 5 -6.00 -26.43 -26.96
C GLU A 5 -6.33 -27.23 -25.68
N LEU A 6 -5.59 -26.99 -24.59
CA LEU A 6 -5.86 -27.60 -23.29
C LEU A 6 -7.22 -27.16 -22.74
N LEU A 7 -7.58 -25.88 -22.87
CA LEU A 7 -8.88 -25.36 -22.43
C LEU A 7 -10.05 -25.99 -23.19
N GLU A 8 -9.90 -26.20 -24.49
CA GLU A 8 -10.97 -26.78 -25.34
C GLU A 8 -11.07 -28.31 -25.26
N SER A 9 -10.05 -28.97 -24.72
CA SER A 9 -10.03 -30.43 -24.66
C SER A 9 -10.99 -30.98 -23.58
N ASN A 10 -11.80 -31.98 -23.96
CA ASN A 10 -12.77 -32.65 -23.07
C ASN A 10 -12.22 -33.91 -22.37
N GLY A 11 -10.94 -34.24 -22.59
CA GLY A 11 -10.30 -35.46 -22.07
C GLY A 11 -9.64 -35.31 -20.69
N PRO A 12 -9.17 -36.41 -20.09
CA PRO A 12 -8.37 -36.35 -18.86
C PRO A 12 -7.09 -35.54 -19.07
N ILE A 13 -6.70 -34.74 -18.08
CA ILE A 13 -5.47 -33.93 -18.14
C ILE A 13 -4.32 -34.67 -17.48
N SER A 14 -3.18 -34.69 -18.16
CA SER A 14 -1.93 -35.14 -17.55
C SER A 14 -1.55 -34.27 -16.34
N PRO A 15 -0.91 -34.82 -15.30
CA PRO A 15 -0.40 -34.00 -14.18
C PRO A 15 0.52 -32.85 -14.62
N SER A 16 1.32 -33.05 -15.68
CA SER A 16 2.19 -32.01 -16.23
C SER A 16 1.41 -30.85 -16.85
N ASP A 17 0.36 -31.15 -17.63
CA ASP A 17 -0.45 -30.10 -18.25
C ASP A 17 -1.34 -29.39 -17.22
N ALA A 18 -1.79 -30.10 -16.20
CA ALA A 18 -2.49 -29.48 -15.07
C ALA A 18 -1.59 -28.52 -14.29
N GLY A 19 -0.30 -28.84 -14.12
CA GLY A 19 0.70 -27.91 -13.58
C GLY A 19 0.81 -26.65 -14.45
N ARG A 20 0.97 -26.82 -15.77
CA ARG A 20 1.05 -25.69 -16.73
C ARG A 20 -0.20 -24.80 -16.69
N LEU A 21 -1.38 -25.39 -16.56
CA LEU A 21 -2.65 -24.66 -16.43
C LEU A 21 -2.75 -23.92 -15.10
N ILE A 22 -2.28 -24.50 -13.99
CA ILE A 22 -2.23 -23.80 -12.69
C ILE A 22 -1.30 -22.58 -12.78
N ASP A 23 -0.14 -22.74 -13.42
CA ASP A 23 0.79 -21.63 -13.63
C ASP A 23 0.16 -20.55 -14.53
N ALA A 24 -0.44 -20.93 -15.66
CA ALA A 24 -1.14 -19.99 -16.53
C ALA A 24 -2.32 -19.28 -15.84
N GLY A 25 -3.05 -19.98 -14.97
CA GLY A 25 -4.11 -19.40 -14.14
C GLY A 25 -3.59 -18.37 -13.13
N ALA A 26 -2.44 -18.65 -12.51
CA ALA A 26 -1.78 -17.70 -11.64
C ALA A 26 -1.33 -16.44 -12.41
N ASP A 27 -0.83 -16.62 -13.63
CA ASP A 27 -0.38 -15.54 -14.51
C ASP A 27 -1.54 -14.64 -14.94
N ALA A 28 -2.67 -15.25 -15.32
CA ALA A 28 -3.89 -14.53 -15.65
C ALA A 28 -4.44 -13.75 -14.44
N LEU A 29 -4.40 -14.33 -13.22
CA LEU A 29 -4.73 -13.58 -12.01
C LEU A 29 -3.80 -12.39 -11.82
N ASP A 30 -2.48 -12.58 -11.91
CA ASP A 30 -1.53 -11.49 -11.70
C ASP A 30 -1.70 -10.37 -12.76
N ALA A 31 -2.15 -10.72 -13.97
CA ALA A 31 -2.53 -9.78 -15.04
C ALA A 31 -3.91 -9.10 -14.84
N GLY A 32 -4.72 -9.59 -13.89
CA GLY A 32 -6.05 -9.05 -13.58
C GLY A 32 -7.21 -9.70 -14.33
N ASP A 33 -6.96 -10.73 -15.13
CA ASP A 33 -7.99 -11.48 -15.85
C ASP A 33 -8.47 -12.67 -15.02
N ALA A 34 -9.44 -12.39 -14.14
CA ALA A 34 -9.99 -13.40 -13.25
C ALA A 34 -10.87 -14.44 -13.98
N GLU A 35 -11.47 -14.09 -15.14
CA GLU A 35 -12.28 -15.05 -15.90
C GLU A 35 -11.41 -16.06 -16.62
N LEU A 36 -10.35 -15.57 -17.30
CA LEU A 36 -9.38 -16.45 -17.93
C LEU A 36 -8.67 -17.33 -16.90
N ALA A 37 -8.26 -16.74 -15.76
CA ALA A 37 -7.68 -17.51 -14.67
C ALA A 37 -8.61 -18.62 -14.18
N LEU A 38 -9.89 -18.32 -13.98
CA LEU A 38 -10.87 -19.30 -13.54
C LEU A 38 -10.99 -20.45 -14.54
N SER A 39 -10.96 -20.18 -15.85
CA SER A 39 -11.00 -21.22 -16.88
C SER A 39 -9.79 -22.17 -16.80
N TYR A 40 -8.58 -21.63 -16.63
CA TYR A 40 -7.36 -22.43 -16.46
C TYR A 40 -7.40 -23.29 -15.21
N PHE A 41 -7.77 -22.72 -14.05
CA PHE A 41 -7.88 -23.50 -12.82
C PHE A 41 -8.98 -24.54 -12.89
N TRP A 42 -10.13 -24.23 -13.51
CA TRP A 42 -11.19 -25.21 -13.66
C TRP A 42 -10.75 -26.40 -14.50
N ARG A 43 -10.06 -26.12 -15.60
CA ARG A 43 -9.52 -27.16 -16.45
C ARG A 43 -8.49 -28.01 -15.68
N ALA A 44 -7.55 -27.36 -14.99
CA ALA A 44 -6.53 -28.05 -14.19
C ALA A 44 -7.11 -28.97 -13.10
N ALA A 45 -8.25 -28.63 -12.51
CA ALA A 45 -8.90 -29.46 -11.48
C ALA A 45 -9.29 -30.87 -11.99
N GLY A 46 -9.43 -31.06 -13.31
CA GLY A 46 -9.75 -32.34 -13.96
C GLY A 46 -8.60 -33.36 -14.05
N THR A 47 -7.42 -33.06 -13.48
CA THR A 47 -6.20 -33.90 -13.50
C THR A 47 -6.33 -35.27 -12.82
N GLY A 48 -7.35 -35.48 -11.98
CA GLY A 48 -7.50 -36.71 -11.18
C GLY A 48 -6.50 -36.86 -10.02
N GLN A 49 -5.41 -36.08 -10.00
CA GLN A 49 -4.47 -36.00 -8.90
C GLN A 49 -4.95 -35.00 -7.83
N LEU A 50 -5.31 -35.51 -6.65
CA LEU A 50 -5.95 -34.72 -5.59
C LEU A 50 -5.14 -33.50 -5.12
N SER A 51 -3.81 -33.59 -5.08
CA SER A 51 -2.97 -32.45 -4.70
C SER A 51 -3.05 -31.32 -5.72
N LEU A 52 -2.83 -31.60 -7.02
CA LEU A 52 -2.98 -30.62 -8.10
C LEU A 52 -4.40 -30.08 -8.19
N ALA A 53 -5.41 -30.93 -8.07
CA ALA A 53 -6.81 -30.52 -8.06
C ALA A 53 -7.11 -29.57 -6.89
N GLY A 54 -6.57 -29.84 -5.70
CA GLY A 54 -6.68 -28.95 -4.55
C GLY A 54 -5.99 -27.59 -4.75
N ARG A 55 -4.82 -27.57 -5.42
CA ARG A 55 -4.13 -26.33 -5.78
C ARG A 55 -4.93 -25.51 -6.79
N ALA A 56 -5.46 -26.17 -7.82
CA ALA A 56 -6.34 -25.58 -8.80
C ALA A 56 -7.61 -25.01 -8.15
N ALA A 57 -8.25 -25.75 -7.24
CA ALA A 57 -9.42 -25.28 -6.49
C ALA A 57 -9.14 -24.02 -5.66
N ILE A 58 -7.97 -23.93 -5.02
CA ILE A 58 -7.56 -22.72 -4.29
C ILE A 58 -7.38 -21.52 -5.25
N GLY A 59 -6.78 -21.75 -6.42
CA GLY A 59 -6.63 -20.70 -7.45
C GLY A 59 -7.97 -20.25 -8.03
N ALA A 60 -8.85 -21.19 -8.35
CA ALA A 60 -10.21 -20.92 -8.81
C ALA A 60 -11.02 -20.15 -7.77
N ALA A 61 -10.91 -20.50 -6.48
CA ALA A 61 -11.54 -19.75 -5.40
C ALA A 61 -11.05 -18.30 -5.33
N GLU A 62 -9.75 -18.05 -5.52
CA GLU A 62 -9.21 -16.68 -5.59
C GLU A 62 -9.80 -15.90 -6.78
N ALA A 63 -9.89 -16.53 -7.95
CA ALA A 63 -10.51 -15.93 -9.14
C ALA A 63 -11.98 -15.58 -8.90
N LEU A 64 -12.75 -16.48 -8.29
CA LEU A 64 -14.15 -16.25 -7.94
C LEU A 64 -14.31 -15.10 -6.95
N VAL A 65 -13.44 -14.97 -5.94
CA VAL A 65 -13.43 -13.80 -5.05
C VAL A 65 -13.19 -12.53 -5.87
N ARG A 66 -12.26 -12.50 -6.82
CA ARG A 66 -12.07 -11.30 -7.65
C ARG A 66 -13.28 -10.96 -8.52
N LEU A 67 -14.08 -11.96 -8.89
CA LEU A 67 -15.36 -11.83 -9.60
C LEU A 67 -16.57 -11.56 -8.68
N ASN A 68 -16.35 -11.35 -7.38
CA ASN A 68 -17.41 -11.16 -6.36
C ASN A 68 -18.36 -12.36 -6.21
N ARG A 69 -17.87 -13.57 -6.49
CA ARG A 69 -18.59 -14.85 -6.36
C ARG A 69 -18.14 -15.60 -5.10
N ASP A 70 -18.19 -14.90 -3.97
CA ASP A 70 -17.61 -15.36 -2.70
C ASP A 70 -18.25 -16.69 -2.20
N GLY A 71 -19.53 -16.95 -2.52
CA GLY A 71 -20.21 -18.21 -2.16
C GLY A 71 -19.64 -19.43 -2.87
N GLU A 72 -19.39 -19.33 -4.17
CA GLU A 72 -18.77 -20.42 -4.95
C GLU A 72 -17.31 -20.64 -4.56
N ALA A 73 -16.61 -19.57 -4.19
CA ALA A 73 -15.26 -19.67 -3.65
C ALA A 73 -15.24 -20.47 -2.33
N VAL A 74 -16.24 -20.30 -1.46
CA VAL A 74 -16.39 -21.09 -0.23
C VAL A 74 -16.56 -22.57 -0.54
N GLU A 75 -17.47 -22.93 -1.45
CA GLU A 75 -17.73 -24.33 -1.82
C GLU A 75 -16.47 -25.03 -2.36
N LEU A 76 -15.72 -24.34 -3.22
CA LEU A 76 -14.45 -24.84 -3.75
C LEU A 76 -13.40 -25.08 -2.65
N LEU A 77 -13.28 -24.12 -1.71
CA LEU A 77 -12.32 -24.23 -0.61
C LEU A 77 -12.70 -25.36 0.35
N GLU A 78 -13.98 -25.57 0.62
CA GLU A 78 -14.47 -26.70 1.40
C GLU A 78 -14.16 -28.04 0.71
N GLY A 79 -14.33 -28.12 -0.60
CA GLY A 79 -13.89 -29.26 -1.40
C GLY A 79 -12.38 -29.53 -1.27
N ALA A 80 -11.55 -28.49 -1.31
CA ALA A 80 -10.10 -28.60 -1.17
C ALA A 80 -9.65 -29.15 0.21
N LEU A 81 -10.50 -29.06 1.25
CA LEU A 81 -10.21 -29.63 2.58
C LEU A 81 -10.15 -31.17 2.57
N THR A 82 -10.71 -31.82 1.54
CA THR A 82 -10.67 -33.28 1.37
C THR A 82 -9.31 -33.78 0.84
N SER A 83 -8.43 -32.88 0.40
CA SER A 83 -7.10 -33.23 -0.07
C SER A 83 -6.27 -33.93 1.01
N SER A 84 -5.54 -34.98 0.62
CA SER A 84 -4.56 -35.63 1.51
C SER A 84 -3.34 -34.76 1.78
N ASP A 85 -3.10 -33.73 0.96
CA ASP A 85 -2.02 -32.76 1.10
C ASP A 85 -2.28 -31.77 2.24
N ARG A 86 -1.39 -31.76 3.22
CA ARG A 86 -1.50 -30.90 4.41
C ARG A 86 -1.37 -29.42 4.06
N GLU A 87 -0.55 -29.07 3.08
CA GLU A 87 -0.32 -27.68 2.67
C GLU A 87 -1.55 -27.12 1.97
N VAL A 88 -2.18 -27.91 1.08
CA VAL A 88 -3.46 -27.57 0.45
C VAL A 88 -4.52 -27.31 1.51
N ARG A 89 -4.70 -28.21 2.49
CA ARG A 89 -5.67 -28.01 3.58
C ARG A 89 -5.37 -26.76 4.40
N PHE A 90 -4.11 -26.52 4.74
CA PHE A 90 -3.70 -25.32 5.48
C PHE A 90 -4.10 -24.03 4.74
N VAL A 91 -3.76 -23.93 3.46
CA VAL A 91 -4.05 -22.75 2.64
C VAL A 91 -5.56 -22.59 2.45
N ALA A 92 -6.28 -23.68 2.17
CA ALA A 92 -7.73 -23.65 1.99
C ALA A 92 -8.46 -23.14 3.25
N ARG A 93 -8.11 -23.66 4.44
CA ARG A 93 -8.68 -23.18 5.72
C ARG A 93 -8.39 -21.71 5.98
N ARG A 94 -7.17 -21.25 5.68
CA ARG A 94 -6.80 -19.84 5.85
C ARG A 94 -7.68 -18.95 4.97
N ARG A 95 -7.91 -19.33 3.72
CA ARG A 95 -8.77 -18.60 2.78
C ARG A 95 -10.23 -18.62 3.21
N LEU A 96 -10.73 -19.78 3.61
CA LEU A 96 -12.10 -19.93 4.11
C LEU A 96 -12.34 -19.05 5.35
N ALA A 97 -11.38 -19.01 6.27
CA ALA A 97 -11.44 -18.15 7.44
C ALA A 97 -11.49 -16.65 7.07
N VAL A 98 -10.72 -16.20 6.07
CA VAL A 98 -10.79 -14.82 5.57
C VAL A 98 -12.19 -14.50 5.03
N LEU A 99 -12.78 -15.40 4.23
CA LEU A 99 -14.14 -15.22 3.70
C LEU A 99 -15.19 -15.14 4.82
N TYR A 100 -15.02 -15.92 5.88
CA TYR A 100 -15.89 -15.83 7.06
C TYR A 100 -15.71 -14.53 7.85
N VAL A 101 -14.48 -13.99 7.94
CA VAL A 101 -14.27 -12.66 8.52
C VAL A 101 -14.99 -11.59 7.72
N THR A 102 -14.84 -11.60 6.40
CA THR A 102 -15.50 -10.61 5.52
C THR A 102 -17.02 -10.72 5.54
N ALA A 103 -17.55 -11.92 5.75
CA ALA A 103 -18.99 -12.16 5.90
C ALA A 103 -19.53 -11.90 7.33
N GLY A 104 -18.69 -11.43 8.26
CA GLY A 104 -19.08 -11.18 9.66
C GLY A 104 -19.28 -12.44 10.51
N LYS A 105 -18.94 -13.63 9.99
CA LYS A 105 -19.10 -14.93 10.67
C LYS A 105 -17.88 -15.26 11.54
N LEU A 106 -17.57 -14.37 12.50
CA LEU A 106 -16.33 -14.43 13.30
C LEU A 106 -16.10 -15.77 14.05
N PRO A 107 -17.11 -16.43 14.65
CA PRO A 107 -16.90 -17.73 15.30
C PRO A 107 -16.48 -18.83 14.32
N GLN A 108 -17.02 -18.81 13.10
CA GLN A 108 -16.64 -19.76 12.05
C GLN A 108 -15.23 -19.49 11.55
N ALA A 109 -14.88 -18.21 11.35
CA ALA A 109 -13.52 -17.81 11.01
C ALA A 109 -12.50 -18.28 12.06
N LEU A 110 -12.81 -18.12 13.35
CA LEU A 110 -11.95 -18.55 14.44
C LEU A 110 -11.74 -20.07 14.44
N SER A 111 -12.82 -20.84 14.27
CA SER A 111 -12.76 -22.31 14.17
C SER A 111 -11.85 -22.75 13.04
N GLU A 112 -11.96 -22.12 11.87
CA GLU A 112 -11.12 -22.46 10.71
C GLU A 112 -9.65 -22.07 10.89
N TYR A 113 -9.35 -20.92 11.49
CA TYR A 113 -7.95 -20.58 11.82
C TYR A 113 -7.35 -21.53 12.86
N GLN A 114 -8.11 -21.94 13.88
CA GLN A 114 -7.63 -22.91 14.88
C GLN A 114 -7.38 -24.30 14.26
N ARG A 115 -8.20 -24.69 13.27
CA ARG A 115 -7.98 -25.90 12.47
C ARG A 115 -6.73 -25.75 11.58
N ALA A 116 -6.57 -24.61 10.91
CA ALA A 116 -5.39 -24.30 10.11
C ALA A 116 -4.10 -24.34 10.95
N GLU A 117 -4.13 -23.86 12.19
CA GLU A 117 -2.98 -23.93 13.09
C GLU A 117 -2.52 -25.37 13.35
N ARG A 118 -3.45 -26.33 13.44
CA ARG A 118 -3.11 -27.76 13.57
C ARG A 118 -2.53 -28.33 12.28
N ASP A 119 -2.96 -27.80 11.14
CA ASP A 119 -2.51 -28.20 9.80
C ASP A 119 -1.25 -27.44 9.33
N ALA A 120 -0.71 -26.49 10.12
CA ALA A 120 0.42 -25.67 9.69
C ALA A 120 1.66 -26.51 9.29
N PRO A 121 2.21 -26.31 8.08
CA PRO A 121 3.35 -27.09 7.58
C PRO A 121 4.68 -26.71 8.26
N SER A 122 4.78 -25.51 8.83
CA SER A 122 5.97 -25.00 9.51
C SER A 122 5.60 -24.07 10.67
N ASP A 123 6.56 -23.82 11.57
CA ASP A 123 6.37 -22.84 12.65
C ASP A 123 6.22 -21.40 12.12
N ALA A 124 6.81 -21.09 10.97
CA ALA A 124 6.60 -19.81 10.29
C ALA A 124 5.15 -19.65 9.82
N ALA A 125 4.58 -20.68 9.18
CA ALA A 125 3.19 -20.70 8.75
C ALA A 125 2.21 -20.63 9.95
N ARG A 126 2.56 -21.27 11.06
CA ARG A 126 1.81 -21.19 12.33
C ARG A 126 1.83 -19.76 12.90
N ALA A 127 2.99 -19.11 12.91
CA ALA A 127 3.14 -17.75 13.40
C ALA A 127 2.34 -16.73 12.58
N GLU A 128 2.21 -16.95 11.27
CA GLU A 128 1.47 -16.07 10.35
C GLU A 128 -0.01 -15.93 10.71
N ILE A 129 -0.64 -17.01 11.19
CA ILE A 129 -2.08 -17.01 11.53
C ILE A 129 -2.36 -16.76 13.02
N ALA A 130 -1.34 -16.85 13.88
CA ALA A 130 -1.49 -16.66 15.33
C ALA A 130 -2.06 -15.28 15.70
N ALA A 131 -1.68 -14.22 14.97
CA ALA A 131 -2.21 -12.87 15.15
C ALA A 131 -3.73 -12.81 14.93
N ARG A 132 -4.19 -13.46 13.84
CA ARG A 132 -5.60 -13.50 13.43
C ARG A 132 -6.44 -14.27 14.43
N ILE A 133 -5.93 -15.40 14.95
CA ILE A 133 -6.56 -16.16 16.03
C ILE A 133 -6.70 -15.31 17.29
N GLY A 134 -5.64 -14.60 17.68
CA GLY A 134 -5.65 -13.72 18.85
C GLY A 134 -6.72 -12.62 18.75
N TRP A 135 -6.78 -11.94 17.62
CA TRP A 135 -7.81 -10.92 17.35
C TRP A 135 -9.22 -11.50 17.38
N LEU A 136 -9.46 -12.59 16.63
CA LEU A 136 -10.78 -13.22 16.56
C LEU A 136 -11.26 -13.73 17.93
N THR A 137 -10.37 -14.34 18.72
CA THR A 137 -10.72 -14.84 20.06
C THR A 137 -11.24 -13.73 20.96
N LYS A 138 -10.66 -12.52 20.85
CA LYS A 138 -11.11 -11.34 21.59
C LYS A 138 -12.49 -10.86 21.12
N GLU A 139 -12.66 -10.70 19.81
CA GLU A 139 -13.93 -10.23 19.23
C GLU A 139 -15.09 -11.22 19.48
N THR A 140 -14.79 -12.52 19.58
CA THR A 140 -15.77 -13.54 19.95
C THR A 140 -15.97 -13.70 21.46
N GLY A 141 -15.38 -12.83 22.30
CA GLY A 141 -15.59 -12.81 23.76
C GLY A 141 -14.79 -13.84 24.58
N GLY A 142 -13.78 -14.48 23.99
CA GLY A 142 -12.92 -15.46 24.68
C GLY A 142 -11.75 -14.80 25.40
N SER A 143 -11.67 -14.91 26.73
CA SER A 143 -10.47 -14.54 27.51
C SER A 143 -9.74 -15.79 27.99
N SER A 144 -8.64 -16.19 27.33
CA SER A 144 -7.81 -17.31 27.80
C SER A 144 -6.32 -16.95 27.83
N LEU A 145 -5.55 -17.58 28.72
CA LEU A 145 -4.08 -17.46 28.78
C LEU A 145 -3.38 -17.72 27.42
N ARG A 146 -4.00 -18.54 26.55
CA ARG A 146 -3.53 -18.76 25.17
C ARG A 146 -3.67 -17.51 24.28
N SER A 147 -4.65 -16.64 24.49
CA SER A 147 -4.78 -15.40 23.70
C SER A 147 -3.66 -14.41 24.01
N ARG A 148 -3.23 -14.34 25.28
CA ARG A 148 -2.05 -13.56 25.72
C ARG A 148 -0.73 -14.11 25.17
N LEU A 149 -0.58 -15.44 25.11
CA LEU A 149 0.61 -16.11 24.56
C LEU A 149 0.65 -16.12 23.02
N ALA A 150 -0.51 -16.15 22.34
CA ALA A 150 -0.60 -15.96 20.89
C ALA A 150 -0.25 -14.52 20.49
N PHE A 151 -0.66 -13.53 21.32
CA PHE A 151 -0.31 -12.13 21.13
C PHE A 151 1.18 -11.83 21.31
N SER A 152 1.84 -12.45 22.32
CA SER A 152 3.30 -12.28 22.49
C SER A 152 4.11 -12.84 21.33
N ARG A 153 3.57 -13.85 20.63
CA ARG A 153 4.13 -14.42 19.39
C ARG A 153 3.76 -13.63 18.12
N SER A 154 2.71 -12.79 18.15
CA SER A 154 2.20 -12.03 17.00
C SER A 154 2.71 -10.58 16.89
N ARG A 155 3.91 -10.28 17.40
CA ARG A 155 4.51 -8.92 17.34
C ARG A 155 4.76 -8.36 15.92
N SER A 156 4.32 -9.05 14.86
CA SER A 156 4.30 -8.55 13.48
C SER A 156 3.37 -7.33 13.33
N GLY A 157 2.18 -7.35 13.95
CA GLY A 157 1.21 -6.26 13.83
C GLY A 157 1.59 -4.97 14.59
N GLU A 158 2.35 -5.09 15.69
CA GLU A 158 2.91 -3.91 16.38
C GLU A 158 4.04 -3.29 15.56
N ARG A 159 4.94 -4.11 14.99
CA ARG A 159 6.01 -3.63 14.08
C ARG A 159 5.45 -2.89 12.86
N GLU A 160 4.27 -3.27 12.38
CA GLU A 160 3.59 -2.60 11.27
C GLU A 160 3.11 -1.19 11.59
N ARG A 161 2.95 -0.81 12.86
CA ARG A 161 2.52 0.54 13.26
C ARG A 161 3.64 1.41 13.83
N VAL A 162 4.80 0.84 14.12
CA VAL A 162 5.92 1.60 14.70
C VAL A 162 6.32 2.76 13.78
N LEU A 163 6.62 2.51 12.50
CA LEU A 163 7.11 3.56 11.62
C LEU A 163 6.10 4.70 11.39
N PRO A 164 4.81 4.46 11.06
CA PRO A 164 3.82 5.53 10.89
C PRO A 164 3.65 6.35 12.17
N LEU A 165 3.59 5.69 13.34
CA LEU A 165 3.48 6.39 14.62
C LEU A 165 4.75 7.17 14.97
N THR A 166 5.93 6.66 14.61
CA THR A 166 7.20 7.39 14.77
C THR A 166 7.23 8.63 13.88
N MET A 167 6.81 8.53 12.61
CA MET A 167 6.71 9.68 11.70
C MET A 167 5.78 10.75 12.27
N VAL A 168 4.59 10.34 12.74
CA VAL A 168 3.61 11.22 13.39
C VAL A 168 4.19 11.85 14.65
N GLY A 169 4.80 11.04 15.53
CA GLY A 169 5.35 11.51 16.80
C GLY A 169 6.49 12.51 16.63
N VAL A 170 7.44 12.23 15.74
CA VAL A 170 8.56 13.14 15.43
C VAL A 170 8.03 14.45 14.87
N THR A 171 7.11 14.37 13.89
CA THR A 171 6.50 15.55 13.27
C THR A 171 5.75 16.39 14.30
N ALA A 172 4.95 15.75 15.17
CA ALA A 172 4.19 16.41 16.23
C ALA A 172 5.10 17.16 17.21
N VAL A 173 6.16 16.50 17.69
CA VAL A 173 7.11 17.10 18.65
C VAL A 173 7.80 18.34 18.05
N VAL A 174 8.32 18.22 16.84
CA VAL A 174 8.99 19.34 16.16
C VAL A 174 8.00 20.48 15.86
N SER A 175 6.80 20.15 15.40
CA SER A 175 5.76 21.15 15.11
C SER A 175 5.30 21.90 16.35
N VAL A 176 5.11 21.22 17.48
CA VAL A 176 4.74 21.87 18.75
C VAL A 176 5.85 22.81 19.21
N ALA A 177 7.11 22.38 19.13
CA ALA A 177 8.25 23.23 19.46
C ALA A 177 8.35 24.46 18.53
N ALA A 178 8.10 24.28 17.22
CA ALA A 178 8.15 25.36 16.24
C ALA A 178 6.98 26.35 16.38
N LEU A 179 5.79 25.87 16.75
CA LEU A 179 4.64 26.74 17.07
C LEU A 179 4.92 27.63 18.29
N ALA A 180 5.75 27.17 19.22
CA ALA A 180 6.15 27.95 20.39
C ALA A 180 7.36 28.87 20.14
N SER A 181 8.10 28.69 19.03
CA SER A 181 9.34 29.41 18.76
C SER A 181 9.54 29.69 17.27
N THR A 182 9.43 30.97 16.90
CA THR A 182 9.73 31.43 15.53
C THR A 182 11.19 31.20 15.14
N ALA A 183 12.11 31.19 16.11
CA ALA A 183 13.52 30.85 15.89
C ALA A 183 13.72 29.40 15.44
N LEU A 184 12.78 28.51 15.76
CA LEU A 184 12.77 27.13 15.25
C LEU A 184 11.93 27.00 13.97
N LEU A 185 10.81 27.72 13.86
CA LEU A 185 9.95 27.69 12.67
C LEU A 185 10.66 28.20 11.41
N GLN A 186 11.29 29.37 11.48
CA GLN A 186 11.90 30.05 10.35
C GLN A 186 12.97 29.23 9.62
N PRO A 187 13.96 28.59 10.27
CA PRO A 187 14.97 27.79 9.58
C PRO A 187 14.42 26.46 9.02
N LEU A 188 13.26 25.99 9.49
CA LEU A 188 12.66 24.72 9.07
C LEU A 188 11.60 24.90 7.98
N ALA A 189 10.94 26.06 7.92
CA ALA A 189 9.96 26.40 6.89
C ALA A 189 10.59 26.43 5.49
N LEU A 190 9.79 26.18 4.46
CA LEU A 190 10.24 26.28 3.08
C LEU A 190 10.19 27.74 2.62
N ILE A 191 11.29 28.43 2.83
CA ILE A 191 11.58 29.75 2.26
C ILE A 191 12.53 29.52 1.10
N LYS A 192 12.11 29.92 -0.11
CA LYS A 192 12.83 29.57 -1.34
C LYS A 192 13.73 30.72 -1.82
N ILE A 193 13.21 31.94 -1.74
CA ILE A 193 13.91 33.18 -2.08
C ILE A 193 14.11 34.01 -0.81
N ASP A 194 15.30 34.59 -0.64
CA ASP A 194 15.59 35.48 0.49
C ASP A 194 14.98 36.89 0.30
N ALA A 195 15.11 37.76 1.31
CA ALA A 195 14.57 39.11 1.26
C ALA A 195 15.22 40.01 0.20
N ALA A 196 16.39 39.64 -0.33
CA ALA A 196 17.11 40.35 -1.38
C ALA A 196 16.84 39.77 -2.79
N GLY A 197 15.99 38.74 -2.91
CA GLY A 197 15.71 38.06 -4.16
C GLY A 197 16.70 36.94 -4.52
N GLY A 198 17.57 36.55 -3.59
CA GLY A 198 18.57 35.50 -3.75
C GLY A 198 18.01 34.08 -3.60
N ASP A 199 18.67 33.11 -4.22
CA ASP A 199 18.39 31.68 -4.13
C ASP A 199 18.77 31.13 -2.75
N LEU A 200 17.84 31.26 -1.78
CA LEU A 200 18.04 30.74 -0.44
C LEU A 200 18.00 29.21 -0.40
N LEU A 201 17.17 28.59 -1.24
CA LEU A 201 16.95 27.15 -1.21
C LEU A 201 18.21 26.35 -1.59
N THR A 202 19.03 26.87 -2.50
CA THR A 202 20.33 26.27 -2.86
C THR A 202 21.34 26.42 -1.72
N LEU A 203 21.29 27.52 -0.96
CA LEU A 203 22.14 27.74 0.21
C LEU A 203 21.70 26.89 1.42
N GLU A 204 20.39 26.66 1.55
CA GLU A 204 19.76 25.99 2.70
C GLU A 204 18.90 24.79 2.26
N PRO A 205 19.48 23.77 1.60
CA PRO A 205 18.73 22.70 0.93
C PRO A 205 17.96 21.79 1.88
N TRP A 206 18.28 21.79 3.19
CA TRP A 206 17.53 21.02 4.18
C TRP A 206 16.06 21.46 4.27
N ARG A 207 15.74 22.69 3.86
CA ARG A 207 14.37 23.23 3.80
C ARG A 207 13.43 22.38 2.94
N LEU A 208 13.97 21.68 1.93
CA LEU A 208 13.23 20.73 1.10
C LEU A 208 12.65 19.55 1.88
N LEU A 209 13.18 19.25 3.07
CA LEU A 209 12.73 18.15 3.92
C LEU A 209 12.14 18.64 5.24
N THR A 210 12.77 19.64 5.87
CA THR A 210 12.36 20.13 7.19
C THR A 210 10.99 20.80 7.17
N VAL A 211 10.53 21.28 6.01
CA VAL A 211 9.19 21.84 5.82
C VAL A 211 8.09 20.89 6.29
N ALA A 212 8.29 19.58 6.15
CA ALA A 212 7.33 18.57 6.57
C ALA A 212 7.21 18.43 8.10
N LEU A 213 8.15 18.98 8.87
CA LEU A 213 8.20 18.86 10.33
C LEU A 213 7.53 20.00 11.08
N VAL A 214 7.14 21.07 10.39
CA VAL A 214 6.59 22.30 10.99
C VAL A 214 5.24 22.67 10.39
N HIS A 215 4.37 23.30 11.17
CA HIS A 215 3.02 23.69 10.75
C HIS A 215 2.67 25.09 11.25
N GLY A 216 1.87 25.83 10.47
CA GLY A 216 1.48 27.20 10.79
C GLY A 216 0.34 27.33 11.81
N SER A 217 -0.37 26.25 12.13
CA SER A 217 -1.41 26.25 13.16
C SER A 217 -1.64 24.86 13.77
N PRO A 218 -2.15 24.77 15.02
CA PRO A 218 -2.48 23.50 15.65
C PRO A 218 -3.49 22.66 14.86
N LEU A 219 -4.52 23.30 14.28
CA LEU A 219 -5.54 22.60 13.50
C LEU A 219 -4.94 22.00 12.22
N HIS A 220 -4.13 22.78 11.50
CA HIS A 220 -3.41 22.30 10.32
C HIS A 220 -2.50 21.12 10.66
N MET A 221 -1.79 21.18 11.80
CA MET A 221 -0.97 20.08 12.30
C MET A 221 -1.81 18.82 12.56
N VAL A 222 -2.92 18.91 13.30
CA VAL A 222 -3.75 17.74 13.65
C VAL A 222 -4.26 17.02 12.39
N PHE A 223 -4.76 17.76 11.40
CA PHE A 223 -5.23 17.15 10.14
C PHE A 223 -4.09 16.49 9.36
N ASN A 224 -2.91 17.11 9.31
CA ASN A 224 -1.75 16.53 8.64
C ASN A 224 -1.27 15.25 9.32
N LEU A 225 -1.19 15.24 10.65
CA LEU A 225 -0.77 14.05 11.41
C LEU A 225 -1.76 12.89 11.25
N PHE A 226 -3.06 13.20 11.24
CA PHE A 226 -4.10 12.21 10.96
C PHE A 226 -3.98 11.64 9.53
N ALA A 227 -3.84 12.51 8.53
CA ALA A 227 -3.71 12.08 7.14
C ALA A 227 -2.38 11.34 6.88
N MET A 228 -1.29 11.75 7.56
CA MET A 228 0.01 11.07 7.53
C MET A 228 -0.11 9.65 8.07
N ASP A 229 -0.72 9.44 9.24
CA ASP A 229 -0.92 8.10 9.80
C ASP A 229 -1.69 7.20 8.83
N LEU A 230 -2.73 7.74 8.21
CA LEU A 230 -3.57 7.02 7.27
C LEU A 230 -2.80 6.63 5.99
N GLY A 231 -2.18 7.60 5.33
CA GLY A 231 -1.39 7.37 4.11
C GLY A 231 -0.20 6.45 4.37
N ALA A 232 0.50 6.64 5.49
CA ALA A 232 1.65 5.82 5.85
C ALA A 232 1.26 4.36 6.08
N ARG A 233 0.13 4.10 6.75
CA ARG A 233 -0.39 2.73 6.93
C ARG A 233 -0.75 2.08 5.61
N LEU A 234 -1.35 2.80 4.68
CA LEU A 234 -1.70 2.25 3.37
C LEU A 234 -0.44 1.87 2.59
N VAL A 235 0.52 2.79 2.46
CA VAL A 235 1.76 2.54 1.72
C VAL A 235 2.61 1.46 2.41
N GLN A 236 2.69 1.44 3.74
CA GLN A 236 3.41 0.37 4.44
C GLN A 236 2.77 -1.01 4.28
N ARG A 237 1.43 -1.08 4.17
CA ARG A 237 0.76 -2.34 3.87
C ARG A 237 1.07 -2.82 2.46
N LEU A 238 1.05 -1.92 1.48
CA LEU A 238 1.28 -2.27 0.06
C LEU A 238 2.77 -2.54 -0.27
N TYR A 239 3.69 -1.80 0.35
CA TYR A 239 5.09 -1.71 -0.09
C TYR A 239 6.10 -1.96 1.05
N GLY A 240 5.70 -1.74 2.30
CA GLY A 240 6.55 -1.94 3.47
C GLY A 240 7.26 -0.69 3.97
N ALA A 241 7.92 -0.84 5.12
CA ALA A 241 8.44 0.29 5.91
C ALA A 241 9.57 1.06 5.21
N GLN A 242 10.50 0.37 4.55
CA GLN A 242 11.61 1.01 3.85
C GLN A 242 11.13 1.91 2.71
N ARG A 243 10.22 1.40 1.88
CA ARG A 243 9.60 2.14 0.76
C ARG A 243 8.73 3.28 1.25
N LEU A 244 7.94 3.06 2.32
CA LEU A 244 7.19 4.11 2.99
C LEU A 244 8.10 5.30 3.31
N LEU A 245 9.20 5.07 4.04
CA LEU A 245 10.07 6.16 4.47
C LEU A 245 10.73 6.85 3.27
N LEU A 246 11.29 6.08 2.34
CA LEU A 246 11.97 6.61 1.16
C LEU A 246 11.02 7.45 0.30
N TRP A 247 9.86 6.93 -0.07
CA TRP A 247 8.91 7.61 -0.94
C TRP A 247 8.23 8.78 -0.27
N TYR A 248 8.03 8.73 1.04
CA TYR A 248 7.60 9.90 1.80
C TYR A 248 8.63 11.03 1.68
N LEU A 249 9.91 10.77 1.95
CA LEU A 249 10.96 11.80 1.89
C LEU A 249 11.14 12.35 0.47
N LEU A 250 11.17 11.49 -0.54
CA LEU A 250 11.23 11.93 -1.94
C LEU A 250 9.98 12.71 -2.36
N GLY A 251 8.81 12.31 -1.87
CA GLY A 251 7.56 13.03 -2.07
C GLY A 251 7.55 14.43 -1.45
N VAL A 252 8.13 14.59 -0.25
CA VAL A 252 8.32 15.91 0.38
C VAL A 252 9.25 16.78 -0.46
N ILE A 253 10.34 16.22 -1.01
CA ILE A 253 11.24 16.95 -1.92
C ILE A 253 10.50 17.36 -3.20
N ALA A 254 9.77 16.44 -3.84
CA ALA A 254 9.00 16.71 -5.05
C ALA A 254 7.97 17.81 -4.85
N ALA A 255 7.23 17.76 -3.74
CA ALA A 255 6.30 18.79 -3.34
C ALA A 255 6.99 20.14 -3.10
N SER A 256 8.14 20.14 -2.43
CA SER A 256 8.90 21.37 -2.15
C SER A 256 9.47 22.01 -3.42
N LEU A 257 9.89 21.20 -4.40
CA LEU A 257 10.36 21.71 -5.69
C LEU A 257 9.22 22.26 -6.55
N ALA A 258 8.05 21.61 -6.56
CA ALA A 258 6.86 22.16 -7.19
C ALA A 258 6.42 23.47 -6.51
N SER A 259 6.47 23.53 -5.19
CA SER A 259 6.25 24.77 -4.45
C SER A 259 7.26 25.86 -4.83
N ALA A 260 8.54 25.52 -4.98
CA ALA A 260 9.59 26.47 -5.30
C ALA A 260 9.45 27.07 -6.70
N ILE A 261 8.97 26.29 -7.68
CA ILE A 261 8.82 26.74 -9.07
C ILE A 261 7.54 27.57 -9.27
N TRP A 262 6.41 27.14 -8.69
CA TRP A 262 5.10 27.76 -8.93
C TRP A 262 4.70 28.81 -7.88
N SER A 263 5.30 28.75 -6.68
CA SER A 263 5.04 29.68 -5.57
C SER A 263 6.34 30.13 -4.90
N PRO A 264 7.31 30.72 -5.65
CA PRO A 264 8.67 30.99 -5.16
C PRO A 264 8.73 32.00 -4.00
N LEU A 265 7.81 32.98 -3.99
CA LEU A 265 7.80 34.08 -3.01
C LEU A 265 6.96 33.80 -1.76
N THR A 266 6.20 32.70 -1.74
CA THR A 266 5.31 32.37 -0.63
C THR A 266 5.98 31.34 0.29
N PRO A 267 6.24 31.65 1.57
CA PRO A 267 6.73 30.64 2.51
C PRO A 267 5.72 29.50 2.69
N SER A 268 6.21 28.26 2.79
CA SER A 268 5.35 27.08 2.95
C SER A 268 5.75 26.27 4.18
N VAL A 269 4.76 25.63 4.82
CA VAL A 269 4.92 24.74 5.97
C VAL A 269 3.94 23.58 5.89
N GLY A 270 4.33 22.41 6.40
CA GLY A 270 3.43 21.29 6.64
C GLY A 270 3.86 20.00 5.94
N ALA A 271 3.47 18.88 6.55
CA ALA A 271 3.76 17.53 6.03
C ALA A 271 2.97 17.17 4.76
N SER A 272 1.98 17.99 4.40
CA SER A 272 0.95 17.67 3.40
C SER A 272 1.52 17.26 2.05
N GLY A 273 2.58 17.89 1.55
CA GLY A 273 3.23 17.47 0.29
C GLY A 273 3.63 15.99 0.29
N GLY A 274 4.25 15.51 1.38
CA GLY A 274 4.58 14.10 1.56
C GLY A 274 3.35 13.22 1.75
N VAL A 275 2.32 13.70 2.44
CA VAL A 275 1.04 12.98 2.59
C VAL A 275 0.34 12.78 1.23
N PHE A 276 0.29 13.82 0.40
CA PHE A 276 -0.24 13.73 -0.97
C PHE A 276 0.57 12.77 -1.82
N ALA A 277 1.90 12.68 -1.63
CA ALA A 277 2.69 11.65 -2.28
C ALA A 277 2.31 10.23 -1.83
N LEU A 278 2.07 9.99 -0.53
CA LEU A 278 1.61 8.68 -0.06
C LEU A 278 0.24 8.31 -0.61
N PHE A 279 -0.69 9.26 -0.69
CA PHE A 279 -1.98 9.03 -1.34
C PHE A 279 -1.83 8.82 -2.85
N GLY A 280 -0.94 9.56 -3.51
CA GLY A 280 -0.59 9.36 -4.92
C GLY A 280 -0.09 7.94 -5.18
N VAL A 281 0.81 7.43 -4.35
CA VAL A 281 1.31 6.04 -4.43
C VAL A 281 0.15 5.06 -4.36
N ALA A 282 -0.73 5.21 -3.36
CA ALA A 282 -1.84 4.29 -3.18
C ALA A 282 -2.88 4.38 -4.32
N LEU A 283 -3.14 5.57 -4.87
CA LEU A 283 -4.02 5.77 -6.03
C LEU A 283 -3.41 5.23 -7.32
N GLY A 284 -2.13 5.45 -7.56
CA GLY A 284 -1.41 4.88 -8.70
C GLY A 284 -1.40 3.35 -8.66
N ALA A 285 -1.19 2.77 -7.48
CA ALA A 285 -1.27 1.33 -7.27
C ALA A 285 -2.68 0.78 -7.52
N GLU A 286 -3.72 1.46 -7.01
CA GLU A 286 -5.11 1.06 -7.27
C GLU A 286 -5.48 1.17 -8.76
N TRP A 287 -4.95 2.17 -9.46
CA TRP A 287 -5.22 2.37 -10.88
C TRP A 287 -4.51 1.35 -11.78
N ALA A 288 -3.19 1.19 -11.61
CA ALA A 288 -2.37 0.33 -12.48
C ALA A 288 -2.29 -1.13 -12.03
N HIS A 289 -2.53 -1.40 -10.75
CA HIS A 289 -2.33 -2.71 -10.11
C HIS A 289 -3.52 -3.12 -9.25
N ARG A 290 -4.73 -2.69 -9.63
CA ARG A 290 -6.01 -3.00 -8.96
C ARG A 290 -6.16 -4.45 -8.49
N PRO A 291 -5.76 -5.49 -9.24
CA PRO A 291 -5.89 -6.88 -8.81
C PRO A 291 -5.00 -7.24 -7.61
N LEU A 292 -3.92 -6.50 -7.40
CA LEU A 292 -2.96 -6.64 -6.29
C LEU A 292 -3.35 -5.81 -5.06
N VAL A 293 -4.31 -4.88 -5.20
CA VAL A 293 -4.76 -4.01 -4.10
C VAL A 293 -5.97 -4.63 -3.39
N GLU A 294 -5.79 -4.91 -2.09
CA GLU A 294 -6.82 -5.54 -1.25
C GLU A 294 -8.10 -4.71 -1.17
N ARG A 295 -9.27 -5.39 -1.17
CA ARG A 295 -10.60 -4.74 -1.07
C ARG A 295 -10.69 -3.70 0.07
N GLY A 296 -10.06 -3.97 1.22
CA GLY A 296 -10.05 -3.05 2.37
C GLY A 296 -9.24 -1.76 2.15
N VAL A 297 -8.14 -1.83 1.40
CA VAL A 297 -7.35 -0.65 0.99
C VAL A 297 -8.17 0.21 0.02
N ARG A 298 -8.89 -0.42 -0.91
CA ARG A 298 -9.77 0.28 -1.86
C ARG A 298 -10.90 1.04 -1.16
N ALA A 299 -11.56 0.38 -0.21
CA ALA A 299 -12.61 1.00 0.58
C ALA A 299 -12.08 2.20 1.38
N ALA A 300 -10.89 2.10 1.95
CA ALA A 300 -10.24 3.22 2.64
C ALA A 300 -9.91 4.38 1.67
N LEU A 301 -9.39 4.09 0.48
CA LEU A 301 -9.10 5.12 -0.54
C LEU A 301 -10.35 5.90 -0.97
N GLY A 302 -11.50 5.22 -1.09
CA GLY A 302 -12.78 5.88 -1.39
C GLY A 302 -13.21 6.90 -0.31
N GLN A 303 -12.93 6.62 0.96
CA GLN A 303 -13.19 7.56 2.07
C GLN A 303 -12.16 8.69 2.16
N ILE A 304 -10.92 8.42 1.74
CA ILE A 304 -9.82 9.39 1.75
C ILE A 304 -9.99 10.46 0.67
N GLY A 305 -10.62 10.14 -0.46
CA GLY A 305 -10.90 11.12 -1.52
C GLY A 305 -11.66 12.36 -1.01
N GLY A 306 -12.60 12.18 -0.08
CA GLY A 306 -13.29 13.30 0.58
C GLY A 306 -12.37 14.14 1.47
N LEU A 307 -11.43 13.51 2.17
CA LEU A 307 -10.46 14.20 3.02
C LEU A 307 -9.42 14.97 2.20
N ILE A 308 -8.93 14.38 1.10
CA ILE A 308 -8.05 15.03 0.12
C ILE A 308 -8.76 16.26 -0.46
N LEU A 309 -10.01 16.10 -0.90
CA LEU A 309 -10.78 17.19 -1.47
C LEU A 309 -11.02 18.30 -0.45
N ILE A 310 -11.41 17.98 0.79
CA ILE A 310 -11.56 18.97 1.86
C ILE A 310 -10.23 19.70 2.10
N ASN A 311 -9.11 18.98 2.17
CA ASN A 311 -7.80 19.59 2.41
C ASN A 311 -7.33 20.50 1.24
N LEU A 312 -7.64 20.14 -0.01
CA LEU A 312 -7.41 20.99 -1.19
C LEU A 312 -8.36 22.21 -1.23
N LEU A 313 -9.63 22.02 -0.89
CA LEU A 313 -10.65 23.08 -0.90
C LEU A 313 -10.48 24.09 0.24
N PHE A 314 -10.01 23.65 1.41
CA PHE A 314 -9.56 24.57 2.46
C PHE A 314 -8.44 25.49 1.94
N GLY A 315 -7.64 25.03 0.96
CA GLY A 315 -6.64 25.85 0.28
C GLY A 315 -7.17 26.89 -0.70
N LEU A 316 -8.45 26.83 -1.05
CA LEU A 316 -9.12 27.87 -1.83
C LEU A 316 -9.83 28.92 -0.95
N GLY A 317 -9.93 28.71 0.37
CA GLY A 317 -10.97 29.38 1.19
C GLY A 317 -10.53 30.29 2.34
N THR A 318 -9.32 30.21 2.90
CA THR A 318 -9.01 30.97 4.13
C THR A 318 -7.61 31.58 4.17
N SER A 319 -7.44 32.71 3.49
CA SER A 319 -6.43 33.73 3.80
C SER A 319 -6.69 34.46 5.15
N ALA A 320 -7.81 34.19 5.82
CA ALA A 320 -8.23 34.85 7.05
C ALA A 320 -7.61 34.27 8.35
N VAL A 321 -7.01 33.07 8.32
CA VAL A 321 -6.38 32.44 9.50
C VAL A 321 -4.94 32.04 9.19
N GLY A 322 -4.12 33.02 8.83
CA GLY A 322 -2.66 32.98 9.08
C GLY A 322 -1.79 31.98 8.29
N GLY A 323 -2.24 31.45 7.15
CA GLY A 323 -1.35 30.68 6.27
C GLY A 323 -2.07 30.17 5.02
N GLY A 324 -1.68 30.68 3.84
CA GLY A 324 -2.13 30.13 2.57
C GLY A 324 -1.67 28.68 2.41
N ILE A 325 -2.52 27.82 1.86
CA ILE A 325 -2.20 26.42 1.58
C ILE A 325 -1.53 26.34 0.21
N ASP A 326 -0.43 25.59 0.14
CA ASP A 326 0.40 25.48 -1.05
C ASP A 326 -0.08 24.36 -1.99
N ASN A 327 -0.98 24.73 -2.90
CA ASN A 327 -1.55 23.78 -3.87
C ASN A 327 -0.50 23.21 -4.84
N ALA A 328 0.55 23.98 -5.16
CA ALA A 328 1.65 23.48 -5.99
C ALA A 328 2.39 22.34 -5.30
N ALA A 329 2.63 22.47 -3.99
CA ALA A 329 3.20 21.40 -3.18
C ALA A 329 2.32 20.13 -3.18
N HIS A 330 1.01 20.29 -3.03
CA HIS A 330 0.08 19.15 -3.02
C HIS A 330 0.05 18.42 -4.36
N ILE A 331 -0.05 19.18 -5.46
CA ILE A 331 -0.06 18.61 -6.81
C ILE A 331 1.28 17.93 -7.11
N GLY A 332 2.40 18.57 -6.80
CA GLY A 332 3.74 18.00 -7.02
C GLY A 332 3.95 16.70 -6.26
N GLY A 333 3.57 16.66 -4.98
CA GLY A 333 3.60 15.44 -4.18
C GLY A 333 2.70 14.34 -4.75
N LEU A 334 1.45 14.68 -5.08
CA LEU A 334 0.47 13.73 -5.62
C LEU A 334 0.92 13.10 -6.94
N VAL A 335 1.39 13.92 -7.88
CA VAL A 335 1.88 13.46 -9.19
C VAL A 335 3.10 12.54 -9.00
N PHE A 336 4.06 12.95 -8.18
CA PHE A 336 5.24 12.13 -7.89
C PHE A 336 4.85 10.76 -7.30
N GLY A 337 3.96 10.77 -6.31
CA GLY A 337 3.42 9.55 -5.72
C GLY A 337 2.70 8.66 -6.73
N LEU A 338 1.84 9.26 -7.57
CA LEU A 338 1.09 8.54 -8.60
C LEU A 338 2.02 7.84 -9.57
N LEU A 339 3.09 8.49 -10.03
CA LEU A 339 4.08 7.87 -10.91
C LEU A 339 4.74 6.65 -10.24
N LEU A 340 5.12 6.76 -8.97
CA LEU A 340 5.64 5.62 -8.22
C LEU A 340 4.63 4.47 -8.15
N GLY A 341 3.38 4.75 -7.78
CA GLY A 341 2.33 3.74 -7.66
C GLY A 341 1.97 3.07 -8.99
N VAL A 342 2.06 3.78 -10.11
CA VAL A 342 1.77 3.27 -11.46
C VAL A 342 2.87 2.37 -12.00
N PHE A 343 4.13 2.74 -11.76
CA PHE A 343 5.26 2.02 -12.33
C PHE A 343 5.83 0.93 -11.41
N ILE A 344 5.42 0.90 -10.15
CA ILE A 344 5.90 -0.04 -9.14
C ILE A 344 4.72 -0.81 -8.54
N ALA A 345 4.65 -2.10 -8.89
CA ALA A 345 3.63 -3.00 -8.36
C ALA A 345 3.75 -3.19 -6.84
N PRO A 346 2.63 -3.30 -6.10
CA PRO A 346 2.63 -3.61 -4.67
C PRO A 346 3.47 -4.85 -4.35
N THR A 347 4.54 -4.68 -3.56
CA THR A 347 5.51 -5.75 -3.27
C THR A 347 5.08 -6.65 -2.11
N ARG A 348 4.11 -6.22 -1.30
CA ARG A 348 3.55 -7.00 -0.19
C ARG A 348 2.18 -7.61 -0.50
N ALA A 349 1.62 -7.33 -1.68
CA ALA A 349 0.52 -8.12 -2.19
C ALA A 349 1.05 -9.54 -2.48
N GLU A 350 0.52 -10.55 -1.80
CA GLU A 350 0.90 -11.94 -2.06
C GLU A 350 0.49 -12.32 -3.51
N SER A 351 1.43 -12.27 -4.46
CA SER A 351 1.22 -12.87 -5.79
C SER A 351 1.03 -14.38 -5.63
N MET A 352 0.16 -15.01 -6.44
CA MET A 352 0.00 -16.46 -6.36
C MET A 352 1.29 -17.20 -6.68
N ARG A 353 2.12 -16.65 -7.58
CA ARG A 353 3.41 -17.23 -7.95
C ARG A 353 4.41 -17.29 -6.79
N SER A 354 4.53 -16.23 -5.99
CA SER A 354 5.42 -16.20 -4.82
C SER A 354 4.97 -17.11 -3.66
N ARG A 355 3.74 -17.65 -3.72
CA ARG A 355 3.23 -18.63 -2.75
C ARG A 355 3.67 -20.07 -3.06
N TRP A 356 4.09 -20.35 -4.29
CA TRP A 356 4.53 -21.67 -4.75
C TRP A 356 6.03 -21.73 -5.03
N SER A 357 6.62 -20.63 -5.50
CA SER A 357 8.06 -20.50 -5.66
C SER A 357 8.58 -19.46 -4.68
N GLY A 358 9.23 -19.92 -3.61
CA GLY A 358 10.18 -19.05 -2.92
C GLY A 358 11.16 -18.49 -3.96
N LEU A 359 11.34 -17.17 -3.95
CA LEU A 359 12.25 -16.34 -4.74
C LEU A 359 11.73 -15.65 -6.02
N ALA A 360 11.91 -14.33 -5.97
CA ALA A 360 12.41 -13.44 -7.02
C ALA A 360 11.49 -13.05 -8.19
N ALA A 361 10.69 -12.00 -8.01
CA ALA A 361 10.31 -11.13 -9.12
C ALA A 361 10.20 -9.64 -8.70
N SER A 362 10.84 -8.76 -9.50
CA SER A 362 10.68 -7.29 -9.64
C SER A 362 11.55 -6.27 -8.88
N HIS A 363 12.64 -6.63 -8.18
CA HIS A 363 13.49 -5.61 -7.51
C HIS A 363 14.23 -4.66 -8.49
N SER A 364 14.54 -5.09 -9.72
CA SER A 364 15.34 -4.28 -10.67
C SER A 364 14.55 -3.11 -11.27
N ARG A 365 13.28 -3.31 -11.62
CA ARG A 365 12.42 -2.28 -12.21
C ARG A 365 12.08 -1.19 -11.20
N GLU A 366 11.79 -1.59 -9.96
CA GLU A 366 11.55 -0.65 -8.86
C GLU A 366 12.76 0.27 -8.61
N GLY A 367 13.95 -0.33 -8.50
CA GLY A 367 15.19 0.42 -8.28
C GLY A 367 15.45 1.42 -9.41
N ALA A 368 15.24 1.02 -10.66
CA ALA A 368 15.39 1.89 -11.82
C ALA A 368 14.40 3.07 -11.81
N VAL A 369 13.11 2.83 -11.57
CA VAL A 369 12.08 3.89 -11.52
C VAL A 369 12.38 4.87 -10.39
N THR A 370 12.66 4.36 -9.20
CA THR A 370 12.96 5.22 -8.04
C THR A 370 14.22 6.05 -8.28
N LEU A 371 15.26 5.46 -8.88
CA LEU A 371 16.48 6.17 -9.25
C LEU A 371 16.22 7.25 -10.31
N LEU A 372 15.49 6.94 -11.39
CA LEU A 372 15.17 7.90 -12.45
C LEU A 372 14.38 9.10 -11.91
N LEU A 373 13.37 8.84 -11.07
CA LEU A 373 12.61 9.90 -10.43
C LEU A 373 13.48 10.71 -9.46
N SER A 374 14.40 10.07 -8.75
CA SER A 374 15.34 10.78 -7.87
C SER A 374 16.32 11.67 -8.65
N LEU A 375 16.84 11.19 -9.79
CA LEU A 375 17.68 11.98 -10.69
C LEU A 375 16.91 13.14 -11.30
N LEU A 376 15.63 12.94 -11.63
CA LEU A 376 14.76 14.02 -12.09
C LEU A 376 14.59 15.09 -11.01
N LEU A 377 14.38 14.71 -9.74
CA LEU A 377 14.30 15.67 -8.63
C LEU A 377 15.61 16.45 -8.46
N VAL A 378 16.77 15.80 -8.61
CA VAL A 378 18.08 16.48 -8.57
C VAL A 378 18.20 17.47 -9.72
N LEU A 379 17.81 17.08 -10.93
CA LEU A 379 17.84 17.97 -12.10
C LEU A 379 16.92 19.19 -11.90
N ILE A 380 15.71 18.97 -11.39
CA ILE A 380 14.77 20.05 -11.07
C ILE A 380 15.36 20.95 -9.99
N PHE A 381 15.95 20.40 -8.94
CA PHE A 381 16.59 21.17 -7.87
C PHE A 381 17.73 22.05 -8.41
N VAL A 382 18.65 21.50 -9.20
CA VAL A 382 19.78 22.29 -9.74
C VAL A 382 19.31 23.43 -10.66
N ASN A 383 18.11 23.33 -11.24
CA ASN A 383 17.54 24.33 -12.14
C ASN A 383 16.36 25.11 -11.54
N TRP A 384 16.05 24.93 -10.26
CA TRP A 384 14.78 25.37 -9.68
C TRP A 384 14.59 26.88 -9.80
N PHE A 385 15.64 27.67 -9.55
CA PHE A 385 15.60 29.12 -9.52
C PHE A 385 15.34 29.69 -10.92
N SER A 386 16.03 29.16 -11.94
CA SER A 386 15.80 29.50 -13.34
C SER A 386 14.40 29.12 -13.80
N LEU A 387 13.89 27.96 -13.37
CA LEU A 387 12.53 27.52 -13.66
C LEU A 387 11.48 28.44 -13.03
N ALA A 388 11.68 28.87 -11.78
CA ALA A 388 10.80 29.79 -11.09
C ALA A 388 10.73 31.17 -11.79
N GLN A 389 11.89 31.70 -12.20
CA GLN A 389 11.96 32.95 -12.97
C GLN A 389 11.26 32.84 -14.33
N LEU A 390 11.36 31.68 -14.99
CA LEU A 390 10.69 31.44 -16.27
C LEU A 390 9.17 31.41 -16.10
N VAL A 391 8.66 30.75 -15.05
CA VAL A 391 7.22 30.66 -14.78
C VAL A 391 6.61 32.04 -14.52
N ASP A 392 7.31 32.91 -13.81
CA ASP A 392 6.86 34.30 -13.54
C ASP A 392 6.74 35.15 -14.83
N GLN A 393 7.45 34.77 -15.90
CA GLN A 393 7.38 35.42 -17.21
C GLN A 393 6.27 34.88 -18.12
N LEU A 394 5.63 33.76 -17.76
CA LEU A 394 4.55 33.19 -18.55
C LEU A 394 3.24 33.98 -18.32
N PRO A 395 2.47 34.27 -19.38
CA PRO A 395 1.11 34.77 -19.21
C PRO A 395 0.23 33.61 -18.73
N ILE A 396 -0.06 33.56 -17.43
CA ILE A 396 -0.96 32.57 -16.79
C ILE A 396 -2.39 33.09 -16.78
#